data_AF-A0A2X2C6H0-F1
#
_entry.id   AF-A0A2X2C6H0-F1
#
_cell.length_a   1.000
_cell.length_b   1.000
_cell.length_c   1.000
_cell.angle_alpha   90.00
_cell.angle_beta   90.00
_cell.angle_gamma   90.00
#
_symmetry.space_group_name_H-M   'P 1'
#
loop_
_entity.id
_entity.type
_entity.pdbx_description
1 polymer ?
#
loop_
_entity_poly.entity_id
_entity_poly.type
_entity_poly.pdbx_seq_one_letter_code
_entity_poly.pdbx_strand_id
1 'polypeptide(L)'
;MRRSTIRTLIKGAALYLNTNSKPGKAKAIVLSFTAIMAMFGAKAWAFSLDDVSVQAKSLAEQKFAAPKSNLPAVLRDMKFADYQQIRFRQDKALWSGEKTPFQLNLYHQGMHFDVPVKINEVTATGVNEVKYDPSYFDFGNLQLDQAALKDLGFAGFRITYPLNKPDKQDEFVTMLGASYFRVVGKDQVYGLSARGLAIDTALPSGEEFPRFREFWVEHPQPDRRNLVIYALLDSPRATGAYKMVVTPGSDSTVDVQARVYLRDNVGKLGIAPLTSMYLFGPNQPSPQVNYRPALHDSNGLAIHAGNDEWIWRPLNNPKRLSISTYTVENPKGFGLLQRGREFSRYEDLDDRYDLRPSGWVETKGDWGKGKVELVEIPTPDETNANIVAFWTPDTIPQAGEPIDLSYRLHFTMDEPALHSPDVAWVQQTRLSTGDVKQPNLVRQADGSTAFIIDFEGPVLKNLPESAQVASQVSLNDNGDLIENNVRYNPVTKGWRLTLRLKVKDATKPVEIRAALAEGDKTLTETWSYQLPANE
;
A
#
# COMPACT_ATOMS: atom_id res chain seq x y z
N MET A 1 -28.89 27.32 -15.99
CA MET A 1 -30.10 27.73 -16.75
C MET A 1 -31.00 26.58 -17.24
N ARG A 2 -30.82 25.31 -16.79
CA ARG A 2 -31.54 24.14 -17.36
C ARG A 2 -32.74 23.63 -16.56
N ARG A 3 -33.16 24.29 -15.46
CA ARG A 3 -34.37 23.91 -14.69
C ARG A 3 -35.66 24.54 -15.23
N SER A 4 -35.60 25.58 -16.07
CA SER A 4 -36.82 26.22 -16.60
C SER A 4 -37.37 25.54 -17.85
N THR A 5 -36.52 24.95 -18.70
CA THR A 5 -36.94 24.35 -19.98
C THR A 5 -37.82 23.11 -19.80
N ILE A 6 -37.59 22.32 -18.74
CA ILE A 6 -38.37 21.12 -18.44
C ILE A 6 -39.78 21.46 -17.92
N ARG A 7 -39.92 22.55 -17.15
CA ARG A 7 -41.24 23.02 -16.68
C ARG A 7 -42.12 23.58 -17.81
N THR A 8 -41.52 24.14 -18.85
CA THR A 8 -42.26 24.68 -20.00
C THR A 8 -42.78 23.58 -20.93
N LEU A 9 -42.02 22.50 -21.15
CA LEU A 9 -42.47 21.35 -21.92
C LEU A 9 -43.62 20.59 -21.25
N ILE A 10 -43.60 20.48 -19.91
CA ILE A 10 -44.67 19.83 -19.14
C ILE A 10 -45.97 20.64 -19.16
N LYS A 11 -45.89 21.98 -19.20
CA LYS A 11 -47.09 22.84 -19.33
C LYS A 11 -47.67 22.87 -20.74
N GLY A 12 -46.85 22.68 -21.77
CA GLY A 12 -47.32 22.62 -23.17
C GLY A 12 -48.16 21.37 -23.47
N ALA A 13 -47.77 20.21 -22.94
CA ALA A 13 -48.51 18.95 -23.11
C ALA A 13 -49.87 18.95 -22.39
N ALA A 14 -49.99 19.68 -21.28
CA ALA A 14 -51.25 19.81 -20.54
C ALA A 14 -52.30 20.66 -21.27
N LEU A 15 -51.89 21.55 -22.18
CA LEU A 15 -52.82 22.42 -22.92
C LEU A 15 -53.41 21.76 -24.16
N TYR A 16 -52.79 20.70 -24.69
CA TYR A 16 -53.25 20.00 -25.90
C TYR A 16 -54.36 18.97 -25.64
N LEU A 17 -54.68 18.71 -24.37
CA LEU A 17 -55.66 17.68 -23.96
C LEU A 17 -57.09 18.21 -23.75
N ASN A 18 -57.37 19.47 -24.08
CA ASN A 18 -58.67 20.08 -23.80
C ASN A 18 -59.60 20.25 -25.02
N THR A 19 -59.43 19.46 -26.08
CA THR A 19 -60.36 19.45 -27.22
C THR A 19 -60.79 18.04 -27.63
N ASN A 20 -62.04 17.73 -27.29
CA ASN A 20 -62.98 16.82 -27.98
C ASN A 20 -62.43 15.51 -28.57
N SER A 21 -62.15 14.51 -27.73
CA SER A 21 -62.27 13.12 -28.17
C SER A 21 -62.67 12.16 -27.03
N LYS A 22 -63.48 11.16 -27.38
CA LYS A 22 -64.23 10.25 -26.49
C LYS A 22 -63.37 9.55 -25.41
N PRO A 23 -63.92 9.33 -24.20
CA PRO A 23 -63.18 8.75 -23.09
C PRO A 23 -63.13 7.23 -23.24
N GLY A 24 -61.96 6.67 -23.56
CA GLY A 24 -61.80 5.21 -23.53
C GLY A 24 -60.56 4.69 -24.22
N LYS A 25 -60.09 5.35 -25.29
CA LYS A 25 -58.89 4.89 -26.03
C LYS A 25 -57.66 5.78 -25.85
N ALA A 26 -57.83 7.07 -25.56
CA ALA A 26 -56.70 8.00 -25.39
C ALA A 26 -55.95 7.84 -24.06
N LYS A 27 -56.64 7.48 -22.96
CA LYS A 27 -55.99 7.26 -21.65
C LYS A 27 -55.11 5.99 -21.62
N ALA A 28 -55.49 4.94 -22.35
CA ALA A 28 -54.71 3.71 -22.45
C ALA A 28 -53.39 3.95 -23.22
N ILE A 29 -53.44 4.66 -24.35
CA ILE A 29 -52.26 4.92 -25.18
C ILE A 29 -51.26 5.84 -24.49
N VAL A 30 -51.71 6.86 -23.74
CA VAL A 30 -50.82 7.77 -23.01
C VAL A 30 -50.23 7.11 -21.76
N LEU A 31 -50.96 6.25 -21.04
CA LEU A 31 -50.36 5.46 -19.95
C LEU A 31 -49.37 4.42 -20.46
N SER A 32 -49.63 3.79 -21.61
CA SER A 32 -48.68 2.85 -22.24
C SER A 32 -47.42 3.55 -22.73
N PHE A 33 -47.52 4.75 -23.33
CA PHE A 33 -46.34 5.51 -23.77
C PHE A 33 -45.52 6.06 -22.60
N THR A 34 -46.15 6.44 -21.50
CA THR A 34 -45.45 6.94 -20.29
C THR A 34 -44.82 5.79 -19.50
N ALA A 35 -45.47 4.62 -19.45
CA ALA A 35 -44.90 3.40 -18.85
C ALA A 35 -43.76 2.82 -19.70
N ILE A 36 -43.82 2.93 -21.03
CA ILE A 36 -42.72 2.54 -21.92
C ILE A 36 -41.58 3.56 -21.83
N MET A 37 -41.83 4.87 -21.75
CA MET A 37 -40.76 5.86 -21.51
C MET A 37 -40.17 5.80 -20.09
N ALA A 38 -40.92 5.32 -19.09
CA ALA A 38 -40.41 5.06 -17.75
C ALA A 38 -39.62 3.74 -17.66
N MET A 39 -39.95 2.75 -18.51
CA MET A 39 -39.16 1.51 -18.66
C MET A 39 -37.95 1.66 -19.60
N PHE A 40 -37.95 2.69 -20.46
CA PHE A 40 -36.80 3.17 -21.23
C PHE A 40 -36.17 4.43 -20.60
N GLY A 41 -36.41 4.67 -19.31
CA GLY A 41 -35.46 5.42 -18.51
C GLY A 41 -34.20 4.58 -18.49
N ALA A 42 -33.32 4.80 -19.46
CA ALA A 42 -32.03 4.16 -19.55
C ALA A 42 -31.44 4.20 -18.14
N LYS A 43 -31.40 3.03 -17.47
CA LYS A 43 -30.33 2.80 -16.51
C LYS A 43 -29.10 3.11 -17.35
N ALA A 44 -28.51 4.29 -17.19
CA ALA A 44 -27.17 4.51 -17.66
C ALA A 44 -26.38 3.39 -16.96
N TRP A 45 -25.98 2.37 -17.71
CA TRP A 45 -25.15 1.29 -17.20
C TRP A 45 -23.82 1.94 -16.82
N ALA A 46 -23.73 2.43 -15.60
CA ALA A 46 -22.50 3.00 -15.07
C ALA A 46 -21.52 1.84 -14.87
N PHE A 47 -20.36 1.93 -15.50
CA PHE A 47 -19.30 0.95 -15.34
C PHE A 47 -18.93 0.78 -13.86
N SER A 48 -18.74 -0.46 -13.44
CA SER A 48 -18.70 -0.83 -12.03
C SER A 48 -17.73 -1.98 -11.76
N LEU A 49 -17.57 -2.32 -10.48
CA LEU A 49 -16.78 -3.48 -10.06
C LEU A 49 -17.38 -4.80 -10.61
N ASP A 50 -18.69 -4.87 -10.79
CA ASP A 50 -19.36 -6.07 -11.30
C ASP A 50 -18.98 -6.36 -12.75
N ASP A 51 -18.82 -5.32 -13.58
CA ASP A 51 -18.37 -5.46 -14.97
C ASP A 51 -16.99 -6.10 -15.05
N VAL A 52 -16.06 -5.67 -14.18
CA VAL A 52 -14.72 -6.25 -14.09
C VAL A 52 -14.75 -7.64 -13.45
N SER A 53 -15.62 -7.86 -12.47
CA SER A 53 -15.78 -9.16 -11.80
C SER A 53 -16.25 -10.25 -12.76
N VAL A 54 -17.16 -9.92 -13.70
CA VAL A 54 -17.57 -10.84 -14.76
C VAL A 54 -16.37 -11.26 -15.61
N GLN A 55 -15.49 -10.32 -15.97
CA GLN A 55 -14.28 -10.64 -16.73
C GLN A 55 -13.28 -11.48 -15.92
N ALA A 56 -13.04 -11.11 -14.66
CA ALA A 56 -12.14 -11.85 -13.77
C ALA A 56 -12.61 -13.30 -13.58
N LYS A 57 -13.91 -13.50 -13.32
CA LYS A 57 -14.51 -14.83 -13.19
C LYS A 57 -14.33 -15.65 -14.48
N SER A 58 -14.64 -15.07 -15.64
CA SER A 58 -14.49 -15.75 -16.92
C SER A 58 -13.03 -16.16 -17.20
N LEU A 59 -12.05 -15.35 -16.78
CA LEU A 59 -10.63 -15.69 -16.89
C LEU A 59 -10.20 -16.80 -15.91
N ALA A 60 -10.83 -16.89 -14.73
CA ALA A 60 -10.55 -17.96 -13.76
C ALA A 60 -11.07 -19.33 -14.24
N GLU A 61 -12.11 -19.34 -15.08
CA GLU A 61 -12.67 -20.56 -15.68
C GLU A 61 -11.87 -21.08 -16.89
N GLN A 62 -10.86 -20.33 -17.33
CA GLN A 62 -10.02 -20.65 -18.49
C GLN A 62 -8.59 -20.94 -18.06
N LYS A 63 -7.85 -21.74 -18.84
CA LYS A 63 -6.41 -21.93 -18.62
C LYS A 63 -5.68 -20.59 -18.75
N PHE A 64 -4.76 -20.30 -17.84
CA PHE A 64 -3.94 -19.10 -17.91
C PHE A 64 -3.15 -19.03 -19.22
N ALA A 65 -3.25 -17.89 -19.89
CA ALA A 65 -2.46 -17.56 -21.07
C ALA A 65 -1.35 -16.57 -20.68
N ALA A 66 -0.12 -17.08 -20.59
CA ALA A 66 1.04 -16.25 -20.27
C ALA A 66 1.16 -15.11 -21.31
N PRO A 67 1.31 -13.84 -20.85
CA PRO A 67 1.50 -12.74 -21.77
C PRO A 67 2.82 -12.93 -22.53
N LYS A 68 2.82 -12.57 -23.80
CA LYS A 68 4.02 -12.58 -24.64
C LYS A 68 4.55 -11.16 -24.73
N SER A 69 5.87 -11.04 -24.56
CA SER A 69 6.60 -9.80 -24.79
C SER A 69 6.33 -9.29 -26.21
N ASN A 70 5.95 -8.03 -26.34
CA ASN A 70 5.85 -7.33 -27.63
C ASN A 70 7.01 -6.34 -27.83
N LEU A 71 7.93 -6.22 -26.86
CA LEU A 71 9.05 -5.30 -26.94
C LEU A 71 10.10 -5.74 -27.97
N PRO A 72 10.48 -4.89 -28.94
CA PRO A 72 11.66 -5.09 -29.77
C PRO A 72 12.95 -5.07 -28.95
N ALA A 73 14.00 -5.73 -29.45
CA ALA A 73 15.28 -5.87 -28.75
C ALA A 73 15.89 -4.53 -28.31
N VAL A 74 15.82 -3.49 -29.16
CA VAL A 74 16.36 -2.15 -28.85
C VAL A 74 15.75 -1.52 -27.60
N LEU A 75 14.49 -1.81 -27.29
CA LEU A 75 13.81 -1.32 -26.09
C LEU A 75 13.96 -2.26 -24.90
N ARG A 76 14.04 -3.57 -25.15
CA ARG A 76 14.21 -4.60 -24.12
C ARG A 76 15.60 -4.54 -23.48
N ASP A 77 16.63 -4.39 -24.30
CA ASP A 77 18.04 -4.43 -23.88
C ASP A 77 18.58 -3.04 -23.49
N MET A 78 17.68 -2.05 -23.43
CA MET A 78 18.00 -0.66 -23.08
C MET A 78 18.51 -0.56 -21.63
N LYS A 79 19.53 0.28 -21.42
CA LYS A 79 20.03 0.59 -20.08
C LYS A 79 19.12 1.59 -19.37
N PHE A 80 19.12 1.58 -18.05
CA PHE A 80 18.29 2.48 -17.25
C PHE A 80 18.46 3.97 -17.60
N ALA A 81 19.70 4.42 -17.83
CA ALA A 81 19.98 5.81 -18.22
C ALA A 81 19.33 6.20 -19.55
N ASP A 82 19.23 5.27 -20.50
CA ASP A 82 18.54 5.50 -21.76
C ASP A 82 17.02 5.52 -21.55
N TYR A 83 16.48 4.61 -20.74
CA TYR A 83 15.05 4.60 -20.42
C TYR A 83 14.59 5.89 -19.73
N GLN A 84 15.42 6.49 -18.87
CA GLN A 84 15.14 7.78 -18.23
C GLN A 84 15.06 8.97 -19.21
N GLN A 85 15.58 8.83 -20.43
CA GLN A 85 15.41 9.84 -21.48
C GLN A 85 13.99 9.83 -22.06
N ILE A 86 13.27 8.70 -21.96
CA ILE A 86 11.89 8.58 -22.43
C ILE A 86 10.95 9.27 -21.44
N ARG A 87 10.47 10.45 -21.80
CA ARG A 87 9.66 11.32 -20.94
C ARG A 87 8.27 11.52 -21.51
N PHE A 88 7.26 11.35 -20.68
CA PHE A 88 5.89 11.69 -21.07
C PHE A 88 5.73 13.20 -21.26
N ARG A 89 5.14 13.60 -22.38
CA ARG A 89 4.87 14.99 -22.73
C ARG A 89 3.69 15.54 -21.95
N GLN A 90 3.93 16.51 -21.07
CA GLN A 90 2.88 17.06 -20.20
C GLN A 90 1.76 17.78 -20.97
N ASP A 91 2.03 18.28 -22.18
CA ASP A 91 1.00 18.83 -23.08
C ASP A 91 0.04 17.76 -23.64
N LYS A 92 0.34 16.47 -23.41
CA LYS A 92 -0.47 15.32 -23.82
C LYS A 92 -1.19 14.63 -22.65
N ALA A 93 -1.04 15.14 -21.43
CA ALA A 93 -1.71 14.57 -20.27
C ALA A 93 -3.23 14.52 -20.46
N LEU A 94 -3.84 13.38 -20.12
CA LEU A 94 -5.29 13.25 -20.17
C LEU A 94 -5.92 14.22 -19.17
N TRP A 95 -7.03 14.84 -19.59
CA TRP A 95 -7.77 15.88 -18.86
C TRP A 95 -7.01 17.18 -18.63
N SER A 96 -5.86 17.36 -19.28
CA SER A 96 -5.15 18.64 -19.26
C SER A 96 -6.01 19.74 -19.90
N GLY A 97 -6.14 20.87 -19.20
CA GLY A 97 -6.99 21.99 -19.62
C GLY A 97 -8.49 21.82 -19.31
N GLU A 98 -8.90 20.68 -18.77
CA GLU A 98 -10.29 20.46 -18.33
C GLU A 98 -10.52 20.99 -16.90
N LYS A 99 -11.79 21.05 -16.47
CA LYS A 99 -12.18 21.52 -15.12
C LYS A 99 -12.04 20.42 -14.07
N THR A 100 -10.83 19.87 -13.96
CA THR A 100 -10.45 18.86 -12.97
C THR A 100 -9.03 19.13 -12.46
N PRO A 101 -8.74 18.88 -11.17
CA PRO A 101 -7.37 18.94 -10.66
C PRO A 101 -6.53 17.72 -11.07
N PHE A 102 -7.16 16.60 -11.44
CA PHE A 102 -6.47 15.37 -11.82
C PHE A 102 -6.00 15.41 -13.27
N GLN A 103 -4.79 14.90 -13.50
CA GLN A 103 -4.31 14.55 -14.84
C GLN A 103 -3.72 13.15 -14.85
N LEU A 104 -3.83 12.45 -15.97
CA LEU A 104 -3.28 11.12 -16.14
C LEU A 104 -2.15 11.13 -17.19
N ASN A 105 -0.99 10.66 -16.76
CA ASN A 105 0.21 10.53 -17.57
C ASN A 105 0.53 9.04 -17.76
N LEU A 106 1.16 8.70 -18.89
CA LEU A 106 1.36 7.31 -19.31
C LEU A 106 2.83 6.93 -19.20
N TYR A 107 3.12 5.66 -18.90
CA TYR A 107 4.48 5.11 -18.95
C TYR A 107 4.70 4.35 -20.27
N HIS A 108 5.86 4.57 -20.88
CA HIS A 108 6.30 3.85 -22.06
C HIS A 108 6.86 2.47 -21.69
N GLN A 109 6.65 1.46 -22.53
CA GLN A 109 7.30 0.15 -22.39
C GLN A 109 8.83 0.24 -22.55
N GLY A 110 9.56 -0.67 -21.93
CA GLY A 110 11.02 -0.69 -22.05
C GLY A 110 11.67 -1.44 -20.90
N MET A 111 12.90 -1.89 -21.12
CA MET A 111 13.63 -2.74 -20.18
C MET A 111 12.79 -3.99 -19.83
N HIS A 112 12.43 -4.15 -18.56
CA HIS A 112 11.62 -5.24 -18.03
C HIS A 112 10.10 -4.99 -18.13
N PHE A 113 9.64 -3.80 -18.55
CA PHE A 113 8.22 -3.52 -18.81
C PHE A 113 7.82 -3.96 -20.21
N ASP A 114 7.85 -5.27 -20.42
CA ASP A 114 7.84 -5.88 -21.75
C ASP A 114 6.46 -6.37 -22.23
N VAL A 115 5.47 -6.25 -21.35
CA VAL A 115 4.06 -6.53 -21.61
C VAL A 115 3.25 -5.28 -21.28
N PRO A 116 2.37 -4.80 -22.19
CA PRO A 116 1.59 -3.61 -21.95
C PRO A 116 0.38 -3.90 -21.05
N VAL A 117 -0.14 -2.84 -20.45
CA VAL A 117 -1.47 -2.80 -19.85
C VAL A 117 -2.42 -2.03 -20.76
N LYS A 118 -3.67 -2.48 -20.81
CA LYS A 118 -4.74 -1.72 -21.46
C LYS A 118 -5.25 -0.64 -20.52
N ILE A 119 -5.50 0.56 -21.03
CA ILE A 119 -6.00 1.68 -20.25
C ILE A 119 -7.23 2.23 -20.95
N ASN A 120 -8.33 2.30 -20.21
CA ASN A 120 -9.59 2.81 -20.69
C ASN A 120 -10.03 4.00 -19.83
N GLU A 121 -10.67 4.98 -20.46
CA GLU A 121 -11.39 6.06 -19.80
C GLU A 121 -12.88 5.72 -19.72
N VAL A 122 -13.47 5.81 -18.53
CA VAL A 122 -14.93 5.69 -18.35
C VAL A 122 -15.54 7.08 -18.32
N THR A 123 -16.34 7.39 -19.32
CA THR A 123 -17.08 8.66 -19.46
C THR A 123 -18.57 8.45 -19.17
N ALA A 124 -19.34 9.55 -19.10
CA ALA A 124 -20.80 9.48 -18.99
C ALA A 124 -21.48 8.77 -20.18
N THR A 125 -20.80 8.68 -21.33
CA THR A 125 -21.33 8.09 -22.58
C THR A 125 -20.84 6.67 -22.83
N GLY A 126 -19.84 6.18 -22.10
CA GLY A 126 -19.29 4.85 -22.30
C GLY A 126 -17.82 4.73 -21.94
N VAL A 127 -17.23 3.59 -22.31
CA VAL A 127 -15.83 3.23 -22.08
C VAL A 127 -15.02 3.41 -23.36
N ASN A 128 -13.95 4.21 -23.31
CA ASN A 128 -13.07 4.50 -24.44
C ASN A 128 -11.65 4.03 -24.16
N GLU A 129 -11.06 3.25 -25.05
CA GLU A 129 -9.65 2.85 -24.93
C GLU A 129 -8.73 4.05 -25.21
N VAL A 130 -7.77 4.29 -24.30
CA VAL A 130 -6.65 5.20 -24.53
C VAL A 130 -5.63 4.45 -25.35
N LYS A 131 -5.58 4.75 -26.66
CA LYS A 131 -4.65 4.07 -27.57
C LYS A 131 -3.23 4.57 -27.37
N TYR A 132 -2.27 3.65 -27.49
CA TYR A 132 -0.86 4.00 -27.53
C TYR A 132 -0.53 4.82 -28.78
N ASP A 133 0.23 5.90 -28.56
CA ASP A 133 0.78 6.75 -29.59
C ASP A 133 2.17 7.22 -29.14
N PRO A 134 3.25 6.98 -29.93
CA PRO A 134 4.59 7.40 -29.56
C PRO A 134 4.72 8.92 -29.40
N SER A 135 3.84 9.72 -30.00
CA SER A 135 3.83 11.18 -29.88
C SER A 135 3.47 11.69 -28.48
N TYR A 136 3.01 10.80 -27.57
CA TYR A 136 2.89 11.09 -26.15
C TYR A 136 4.24 11.19 -25.42
N PHE A 137 5.33 10.77 -26.06
CA PHE A 137 6.64 10.69 -25.44
C PHE A 137 7.67 11.53 -26.19
N ASP A 138 8.56 12.13 -25.42
CA ASP A 138 9.83 12.66 -25.87
C ASP A 138 10.89 11.58 -25.61
N PHE A 139 11.59 11.15 -26.66
CA PHE A 139 12.63 10.11 -26.58
C PHE A 139 14.03 10.70 -26.37
N GLY A 140 14.15 12.02 -26.20
CA GLY A 140 15.43 12.70 -26.01
C GLY A 140 16.37 12.47 -27.19
N ASN A 141 17.58 12.00 -26.91
CA ASN A 141 18.61 11.78 -27.93
C ASN A 141 18.64 10.33 -28.44
N LEU A 142 17.71 9.48 -28.01
CA LEU A 142 17.67 8.07 -28.40
C LEU A 142 17.43 7.94 -29.91
N GLN A 143 18.30 7.18 -30.56
CA GLN A 143 18.20 6.89 -31.99
C GLN A 143 17.32 5.64 -32.17
N LEU A 144 16.00 5.83 -32.15
CA LEU A 144 15.03 4.75 -32.31
C LEU A 144 14.39 4.79 -33.70
N ASP A 145 14.34 3.65 -34.38
CA ASP A 145 13.55 3.50 -35.60
C ASP A 145 12.05 3.63 -35.25
N GLN A 146 11.31 4.43 -36.03
CA GLN A 146 9.85 4.54 -35.89
C GLN A 146 9.16 3.18 -36.00
N ALA A 147 9.72 2.23 -36.76
CA ALA A 147 9.19 0.88 -36.83
C ALA A 147 9.29 0.13 -35.48
N ALA A 148 10.30 0.41 -34.67
CA ALA A 148 10.46 -0.18 -33.33
C ALA A 148 9.47 0.38 -32.30
N LEU A 149 8.79 1.48 -32.63
CA LEU A 149 7.74 2.07 -31.81
C LEU A 149 6.33 1.64 -32.22
N LYS A 150 6.21 0.80 -33.27
CA LYS A 150 4.93 0.22 -33.71
C LYS A 150 4.57 -0.98 -32.83
N ASP A 151 3.27 -1.26 -32.71
CA ASP A 151 2.72 -2.41 -31.97
C ASP A 151 3.08 -2.46 -30.47
N LEU A 152 3.44 -1.31 -29.90
CA LEU A 152 3.62 -1.12 -28.47
C LEU A 152 2.30 -0.72 -27.79
N GLY A 153 2.29 -0.79 -26.47
CA GLY A 153 1.25 -0.29 -25.58
C GLY A 153 1.84 0.56 -24.46
N PHE A 154 1.06 0.79 -23.41
CA PHE A 154 1.54 1.47 -22.21
C PHE A 154 2.05 0.47 -21.18
N ALA A 155 3.15 0.78 -20.50
CA ALA A 155 3.66 -0.04 -19.39
C ALA A 155 2.80 0.11 -18.12
N GLY A 156 2.14 1.25 -17.97
CA GLY A 156 1.41 1.67 -16.80
C GLY A 156 0.99 3.13 -16.93
N PHE A 157 0.52 3.72 -15.82
CA PHE A 157 0.19 5.13 -15.76
C PHE A 157 0.48 5.71 -14.38
N ARG A 158 0.48 7.04 -14.32
CA ARG A 158 0.57 7.81 -13.09
C ARG A 158 -0.46 8.93 -13.10
N ILE A 159 -0.86 9.35 -11.91
CA ILE A 159 -1.85 10.41 -11.73
C ILE A 159 -1.15 11.57 -11.05
N THR A 160 -1.37 12.76 -11.58
CA THR A 160 -0.91 14.01 -10.97
C THR A 160 -2.08 14.79 -10.40
N TYR A 161 -1.80 15.52 -9.32
CA TYR A 161 -2.74 16.38 -8.62
C TYR A 161 -1.97 17.56 -8.00
N PRO A 162 -2.56 18.76 -7.85
CA PRO A 162 -1.96 19.89 -7.15
C PRO A 162 -1.92 19.66 -5.64
N LEU A 163 -1.03 18.77 -5.21
CA LEU A 163 -0.95 18.25 -3.85
C LEU A 163 -0.22 19.24 -2.92
N ASN A 164 0.91 19.76 -3.38
CA ASN A 164 1.78 20.62 -2.57
C ASN A 164 1.50 22.10 -2.81
N LYS A 165 1.24 22.48 -4.07
CA LYS A 165 0.94 23.86 -4.47
C LYS A 165 -0.19 23.91 -5.50
N PRO A 166 -1.07 24.92 -5.48
CA PRO A 166 -2.21 25.01 -6.41
C PRO A 166 -1.82 25.07 -7.90
N ASP A 167 -0.62 25.55 -8.22
CA ASP A 167 -0.12 25.79 -9.58
C ASP A 167 0.88 24.72 -10.05
N LYS A 168 1.10 23.66 -9.27
CA LYS A 168 2.05 22.59 -9.59
C LYS A 168 1.33 21.25 -9.62
N GLN A 169 1.45 20.52 -10.72
CA GLN A 169 1.00 19.12 -10.78
C GLN A 169 2.08 18.21 -10.18
N ASP A 170 1.78 17.63 -9.01
CA ASP A 170 2.65 16.67 -8.34
C ASP A 170 2.17 15.26 -8.68
N GLU A 171 3.10 14.34 -8.97
CA GLU A 171 2.77 12.92 -9.08
C GLU A 171 2.40 12.38 -7.70
N PHE A 172 1.24 11.73 -7.59
CA PHE A 172 0.79 11.20 -6.29
C PHE A 172 0.34 9.74 -6.32
N VAL A 173 0.08 9.17 -7.51
CA VAL A 173 -0.14 7.73 -7.71
C VAL A 173 0.66 7.26 -8.90
N THR A 174 1.29 6.10 -8.78
CA THR A 174 1.89 5.37 -9.91
C THR A 174 1.43 3.91 -9.90
N MET A 175 1.03 3.41 -11.06
CA MET A 175 0.51 2.05 -11.31
C MET A 175 1.39 1.42 -12.40
N LEU A 176 2.39 0.63 -11.98
CA LEU A 176 3.45 0.16 -12.88
C LEU A 176 4.08 -1.13 -12.35
N GLY A 177 4.19 -2.15 -13.21
CA GLY A 177 4.86 -3.41 -12.91
C GLY A 177 4.01 -4.38 -12.09
N ALA A 178 3.84 -5.60 -12.61
CA ALA A 178 2.97 -6.63 -12.00
C ALA A 178 1.64 -6.01 -11.51
N SER A 179 1.29 -6.16 -10.24
CA SER A 179 0.11 -5.53 -9.62
C SER A 179 0.49 -4.44 -8.60
N TYR A 180 1.69 -3.87 -8.72
CA TYR A 180 2.20 -2.86 -7.81
C TYR A 180 1.64 -1.49 -8.11
N PHE A 181 1.50 -0.71 -7.04
CA PHE A 181 1.26 0.71 -7.11
C PHE A 181 1.87 1.43 -5.90
N ARG A 182 2.23 2.71 -6.09
CA ARG A 182 2.67 3.59 -5.00
C ARG A 182 1.77 4.80 -4.93
N VAL A 183 1.61 5.33 -3.73
CA VAL A 183 0.82 6.53 -3.46
C VAL A 183 1.57 7.41 -2.48
N VAL A 184 1.46 8.72 -2.64
CA VAL A 184 1.98 9.72 -1.71
C VAL A 184 0.91 10.76 -1.37
N GLY A 185 0.97 11.23 -0.13
CA GLY A 185 0.30 12.42 0.38
C GLY A 185 1.14 13.68 0.23
N LYS A 186 0.63 14.77 0.77
CA LYS A 186 1.28 16.08 0.69
C LYS A 186 2.67 16.07 1.34
N ASP A 187 3.61 16.70 0.67
CA ASP A 187 5.02 16.86 1.08
C ASP A 187 5.79 15.53 1.25
N GLN A 188 5.24 14.42 0.75
CA GLN A 188 5.86 13.10 0.77
C GLN A 188 6.66 12.80 -0.51
N VAL A 189 7.60 11.85 -0.41
CA VAL A 189 8.33 11.25 -1.54
C VAL A 189 8.00 9.76 -1.60
N TYR A 190 8.04 9.14 -2.77
CA TYR A 190 7.78 7.70 -2.90
C TYR A 190 8.75 6.86 -2.07
N GLY A 191 8.20 5.88 -1.36
CA GLY A 191 8.95 4.81 -0.69
C GLY A 191 8.28 3.47 -0.96
N LEU A 192 7.62 2.92 0.05
CA LEU A 192 6.91 1.64 -0.02
C LEU A 192 5.85 1.60 -1.14
N SER A 193 5.53 0.39 -1.56
CA SER A 193 4.51 0.06 -2.54
C SER A 193 3.42 -0.80 -1.92
N ALA A 194 2.21 -0.73 -2.46
CA ALA A 194 1.18 -1.73 -2.25
C ALA A 194 1.07 -2.62 -3.51
N ARG A 195 0.43 -3.78 -3.40
CA ARG A 195 0.09 -4.63 -4.55
C ARG A 195 -1.38 -5.05 -4.51
N GLY A 196 -1.92 -5.44 -5.65
CA GLY A 196 -3.26 -6.03 -5.72
C GLY A 196 -3.35 -7.35 -4.94
N LEU A 197 -2.38 -8.25 -5.16
CA LEU A 197 -2.36 -9.59 -4.57
C LEU A 197 -0.92 -10.14 -4.54
N ALA A 198 -0.62 -10.99 -3.55
CA ALA A 198 0.62 -11.75 -3.47
C ALA A 198 0.30 -13.26 -3.42
N ILE A 199 1.10 -14.11 -4.08
CA ILE A 199 0.86 -15.56 -4.15
C ILE A 199 2.18 -16.29 -3.91
N ASP A 200 2.17 -17.23 -2.95
CA ASP A 200 3.32 -18.08 -2.62
C ASP A 200 4.60 -17.30 -2.23
N THR A 201 4.47 -16.05 -1.78
CA THR A 201 5.60 -15.22 -1.32
C THR A 201 6.35 -15.94 -0.18
N ALA A 202 7.67 -16.01 -0.35
CA ALA A 202 8.60 -16.69 0.55
C ALA A 202 8.45 -18.23 0.65
N LEU A 203 7.66 -18.86 -0.23
CA LEU A 203 7.64 -20.33 -0.32
C LEU A 203 8.80 -20.87 -1.18
N PRO A 204 9.35 -22.06 -0.86
CA PRO A 204 10.40 -22.69 -1.67
C PRO A 204 10.01 -22.97 -3.12
N SER A 205 8.71 -23.06 -3.43
CA SER A 205 8.18 -23.22 -4.79
C SER A 205 8.39 -22.00 -5.69
N GLY A 206 8.74 -20.84 -5.09
CA GLY A 206 8.84 -19.56 -5.79
C GLY A 206 7.55 -18.74 -5.69
N GLU A 207 7.73 -17.42 -5.64
CA GLU A 207 6.62 -16.46 -5.64
C GLU A 207 6.01 -16.37 -7.05
N GLU A 208 4.68 -16.33 -7.09
CA GLU A 208 3.92 -15.94 -8.27
C GLU A 208 3.56 -14.46 -8.16
N PHE A 209 3.78 -13.70 -9.24
CA PHE A 209 3.51 -12.26 -9.30
C PHE A 209 2.28 -11.97 -10.16
N PRO A 210 1.08 -11.85 -9.57
CA PRO A 210 -0.10 -11.36 -10.27
C PRO A 210 0.12 -10.00 -10.89
N ARG A 211 -0.47 -9.76 -12.07
CA ARG A 211 -0.38 -8.47 -12.76
C ARG A 211 -1.72 -7.83 -13.02
N PHE A 212 -1.78 -6.51 -12.89
CA PHE A 212 -2.86 -5.75 -13.50
C PHE A 212 -2.64 -5.73 -15.01
N ARG A 213 -3.62 -6.17 -15.78
CA ARG A 213 -3.54 -6.26 -17.25
C ARG A 213 -4.38 -5.21 -17.96
N GLU A 214 -5.39 -4.69 -17.28
CA GLU A 214 -6.33 -3.72 -17.84
C GLU A 214 -6.89 -2.82 -16.74
N PHE A 215 -7.02 -1.53 -17.07
CA PHE A 215 -7.53 -0.50 -16.19
C PHE A 215 -8.69 0.25 -16.85
N TRP A 216 -9.62 0.71 -16.02
CA TRP A 216 -10.68 1.65 -16.37
C TRP A 216 -10.67 2.79 -15.38
N VAL A 217 -10.27 3.98 -15.83
CA VAL A 217 -10.20 5.16 -14.98
C VAL A 217 -11.43 6.04 -15.26
N GLU A 218 -12.21 6.30 -14.22
CA GLU A 218 -13.40 7.15 -14.34
C GLU A 218 -12.98 8.58 -14.59
N HIS A 219 -13.55 9.20 -15.63
CA HIS A 219 -13.36 10.61 -15.93
C HIS A 219 -13.70 11.44 -14.68
N PRO A 220 -12.75 12.25 -14.15
CA PRO A 220 -12.94 12.96 -12.90
C PRO A 220 -14.17 13.87 -12.94
N GLN A 221 -15.00 13.81 -11.90
CA GLN A 221 -16.12 14.75 -11.80
C GLN A 221 -15.63 16.08 -11.20
N PRO A 222 -16.07 17.25 -11.71
CA PRO A 222 -15.56 18.56 -11.26
C PRO A 222 -15.75 18.85 -9.75
N ASP A 223 -16.70 18.19 -9.10
CA ASP A 223 -17.04 18.34 -7.69
C ASP A 223 -16.47 17.23 -6.78
N ARG A 224 -15.95 16.14 -7.36
CA ARG A 224 -15.32 15.05 -6.61
C ARG A 224 -13.83 15.31 -6.44
N ARG A 225 -13.37 15.19 -5.19
CA ARG A 225 -11.94 15.26 -4.83
C ARG A 225 -11.27 13.89 -4.80
N ASN A 226 -11.86 12.89 -5.45
CA ASN A 226 -11.30 11.55 -5.55
C ASN A 226 -11.34 11.09 -7.00
N LEU A 227 -10.53 10.08 -7.30
CA LEU A 227 -10.49 9.42 -8.59
C LEU A 227 -10.82 7.93 -8.43
N VAL A 228 -11.69 7.42 -9.29
CA VAL A 228 -12.07 6.00 -9.28
C VAL A 228 -11.31 5.28 -10.38
N ILE A 229 -10.61 4.21 -9.99
CA ILE A 229 -9.84 3.35 -10.87
C ILE A 229 -10.37 1.93 -10.70
N TYR A 230 -10.76 1.28 -11.78
CA TYR A 230 -10.99 -0.15 -11.79
C TYR A 230 -9.82 -0.87 -12.44
N ALA A 231 -9.50 -2.08 -11.97
CA ALA A 231 -8.40 -2.87 -12.51
C ALA A 231 -8.76 -4.36 -12.59
N LEU A 232 -8.35 -5.00 -13.68
CA LEU A 232 -8.40 -6.44 -13.88
C LEU A 232 -7.01 -7.03 -13.61
N LEU A 233 -6.94 -7.96 -12.66
CA LEU A 233 -5.77 -8.71 -12.31
C LEU A 233 -5.84 -10.12 -12.89
N ASP A 234 -4.73 -10.60 -13.41
CA ASP A 234 -4.59 -11.96 -13.95
C ASP A 234 -3.21 -12.51 -13.61
N SER A 235 -3.16 -13.78 -13.26
CA SER A 235 -2.00 -14.50 -12.74
C SER A 235 -2.13 -15.96 -13.13
N PRO A 236 -1.08 -16.80 -13.15
CA PRO A 236 -1.23 -18.23 -13.40
C PRO A 236 -2.35 -18.93 -12.64
N ARG A 237 -2.52 -18.66 -11.33
CA ARG A 237 -3.47 -19.38 -10.46
C ARG A 237 -4.56 -18.52 -9.85
N ALA A 238 -4.62 -17.23 -10.19
CA ALA A 238 -5.68 -16.34 -9.71
C ALA A 238 -6.05 -15.25 -10.72
N THR A 239 -7.25 -14.70 -10.58
CA THR A 239 -7.71 -13.48 -11.23
C THR A 239 -8.36 -12.58 -10.19
N GLY A 240 -8.54 -11.30 -10.50
CA GLY A 240 -9.28 -10.43 -9.61
C GLY A 240 -9.80 -9.16 -10.27
N ALA A 241 -10.89 -8.66 -9.72
CA ALA A 241 -11.48 -7.39 -10.08
C ALA A 241 -11.29 -6.42 -8.92
N TYR A 242 -10.84 -5.19 -9.21
CA TYR A 242 -10.54 -4.19 -8.21
C TYR A 242 -11.26 -2.89 -8.54
N LYS A 243 -11.79 -2.23 -7.52
CA LYS A 243 -12.21 -0.84 -7.51
C LYS A 243 -11.39 -0.12 -6.46
N MET A 244 -10.63 0.87 -6.89
CA MET A 244 -9.78 1.70 -6.07
C MET A 244 -10.28 3.14 -6.14
N VAL A 245 -10.66 3.72 -5.01
CA VAL A 245 -11.02 5.14 -4.91
C VAL A 245 -9.89 5.87 -4.22
N VAL A 246 -9.12 6.61 -5.00
CA VAL A 246 -7.95 7.35 -4.53
C VAL A 246 -8.36 8.76 -4.14
N THR A 247 -8.04 9.17 -2.91
CA THR A 247 -8.31 10.51 -2.40
C THR A 247 -6.98 11.17 -2.02
N PRO A 248 -6.51 12.20 -2.74
CA PRO A 248 -5.32 12.98 -2.37
C PRO A 248 -5.57 13.81 -1.11
N GLY A 249 -4.55 13.94 -0.27
CA GLY A 249 -4.60 14.74 0.95
C GLY A 249 -3.24 14.90 1.61
N SER A 250 -3.20 15.47 2.82
CA SER A 250 -2.04 15.37 3.70
C SER A 250 -1.65 13.91 3.89
N ASP A 251 -2.65 13.09 4.22
CA ASP A 251 -2.62 11.65 4.05
C ASP A 251 -3.45 11.31 2.82
N SER A 252 -2.81 10.71 1.83
CA SER A 252 -3.54 10.15 0.69
C SER A 252 -4.10 8.80 1.08
N THR A 253 -5.34 8.52 0.69
CA THR A 253 -6.00 7.24 0.98
C THR A 253 -6.45 6.53 -0.27
N VAL A 254 -6.47 5.20 -0.25
CA VAL A 254 -7.07 4.36 -1.29
C VAL A 254 -8.09 3.43 -0.66
N ASP A 255 -9.38 3.66 -0.94
CA ASP A 255 -10.43 2.69 -0.62
C ASP A 255 -10.43 1.58 -1.67
N VAL A 256 -10.22 0.34 -1.24
CA VAL A 256 -10.19 -0.83 -2.12
C VAL A 256 -11.41 -1.71 -1.86
N GLN A 257 -12.08 -2.08 -2.95
CA GLN A 257 -13.01 -3.21 -3.00
C GLN A 257 -12.48 -4.16 -4.07
N ALA A 258 -12.34 -5.43 -3.74
CA ALA A 258 -11.86 -6.42 -4.70
C ALA A 258 -12.65 -7.72 -4.61
N ARG A 259 -12.71 -8.43 -5.74
CA ARG A 259 -13.21 -9.79 -5.83
C ARG A 259 -12.16 -10.65 -6.52
N VAL A 260 -11.56 -11.57 -5.79
CA VAL A 260 -10.51 -12.47 -6.27
C VAL A 260 -11.09 -13.85 -6.52
N TYR A 261 -10.66 -14.50 -7.60
CA TYR A 261 -11.04 -15.87 -7.94
C TYR A 261 -9.78 -16.69 -8.14
N LEU A 262 -9.71 -17.84 -7.49
CA LEU A 262 -8.64 -18.80 -7.75
C LEU A 262 -8.97 -19.64 -8.99
N ARG A 263 -7.98 -19.80 -9.87
CA ARG A 263 -8.03 -20.72 -11.01
C ARG A 263 -7.57 -22.12 -10.60
N ASP A 264 -6.64 -22.18 -9.65
CA ASP A 264 -6.11 -23.40 -9.07
C ASP A 264 -5.71 -23.12 -7.61
N ASN A 265 -5.38 -24.18 -6.88
CA ASN A 265 -4.89 -24.09 -5.53
C ASN A 265 -3.55 -23.34 -5.46
N VAL A 266 -3.41 -22.53 -4.42
CA VAL A 266 -2.18 -21.82 -4.08
C VAL A 266 -1.70 -22.27 -2.70
N GLY A 267 -0.39 -22.24 -2.47
CA GLY A 267 0.17 -22.58 -1.15
C GLY A 267 -0.05 -21.46 -0.13
N LYS A 268 -0.02 -20.21 -0.59
CA LYS A 268 -0.23 -19.01 0.22
C LYS A 268 -0.87 -17.90 -0.59
N LEU A 269 -1.85 -17.22 0.01
CA LEU A 269 -2.54 -16.06 -0.57
C LEU A 269 -2.32 -14.83 0.31
N GLY A 270 -1.59 -13.85 -0.19
CA GLY A 270 -1.35 -12.57 0.48
C GLY A 270 -2.34 -11.49 0.04
N ILE A 271 -3.18 -11.06 0.96
CA ILE A 271 -4.21 -10.03 0.82
C ILE A 271 -3.68 -8.68 1.35
N ALA A 272 -4.02 -7.60 0.63
CA ALA A 272 -3.56 -6.23 0.88
C ALA A 272 -2.04 -6.13 1.14
N PRO A 273 -1.21 -6.70 0.23
CA PRO A 273 0.23 -6.72 0.42
C PRO A 273 0.86 -5.32 0.34
N LEU A 274 1.79 -5.08 1.26
CA LEU A 274 2.71 -3.95 1.27
C LEU A 274 4.13 -4.46 1.01
N THR A 275 4.95 -3.65 0.35
CA THR A 275 6.34 -3.96 0.03
C THR A 275 7.20 -2.73 0.27
N SER A 276 8.25 -2.89 1.06
CA SER A 276 9.13 -1.80 1.49
C SER A 276 10.59 -2.23 1.45
N MET A 277 11.47 -1.36 1.94
CA MET A 277 12.91 -1.56 1.98
C MET A 277 13.44 -1.20 3.37
N TYR A 278 14.31 -2.04 3.92
CA TYR A 278 15.10 -1.76 5.12
C TYR A 278 16.52 -2.28 4.94
N LEU A 279 17.52 -1.37 4.98
CA LEU A 279 18.93 -1.74 4.85
C LEU A 279 19.61 -1.86 6.21
N PHE A 280 19.57 -0.75 6.97
CA PHE A 280 20.14 -0.65 8.32
C PHE A 280 19.48 0.52 9.08
N GLY A 281 19.59 0.47 10.40
CA GLY A 281 19.00 1.44 11.31
C GLY A 281 19.55 1.28 12.73
N PRO A 282 19.07 2.05 13.71
CA PRO A 282 19.61 2.00 15.06
C PRO A 282 19.48 0.62 15.74
N ASN A 283 18.53 -0.22 15.33
CA ASN A 283 18.37 -1.59 15.83
C ASN A 283 19.24 -2.63 15.10
N GLN A 284 19.81 -2.27 13.94
CA GLN A 284 20.78 -3.05 13.20
C GLN A 284 21.69 -2.09 12.42
N PRO A 285 22.72 -1.52 13.06
CA PRO A 285 23.55 -0.48 12.45
C PRO A 285 24.30 -0.98 11.21
N SER A 286 24.69 -0.05 10.33
CA SER A 286 25.49 -0.41 9.17
C SER A 286 26.81 -1.05 9.58
N PRO A 287 27.21 -2.19 8.98
CA PRO A 287 28.52 -2.79 9.23
C PRO A 287 29.66 -2.00 8.60
N GLN A 288 29.34 -1.07 7.69
CA GLN A 288 30.29 -0.18 7.03
C GLN A 288 30.09 1.25 7.54
N VAL A 289 31.17 2.03 7.58
CA VAL A 289 31.07 3.45 7.90
C VAL A 289 30.21 4.12 6.84
N ASN A 290 29.08 4.67 7.26
CA ASN A 290 28.16 5.42 6.42
C ASN A 290 27.86 6.75 7.13
N TYR A 291 27.82 7.84 6.38
CA TYR A 291 27.45 9.14 6.96
C TYR A 291 25.97 9.17 7.36
N ARG A 292 25.14 8.33 6.72
CA ARG A 292 23.73 8.15 7.03
C ARG A 292 23.58 7.29 8.29
N PRO A 293 22.84 7.75 9.31
CA PRO A 293 22.59 6.94 10.51
C PRO A 293 21.62 5.78 10.28
N ALA A 294 20.70 5.91 9.32
CA ALA A 294 19.73 4.90 8.91
C ALA A 294 19.42 5.02 7.40
N LEU A 295 19.02 3.90 6.79
CA LEU A 295 18.59 3.84 5.39
C LEU A 295 17.47 2.82 5.24
N HIS A 296 16.23 3.30 5.12
CA HIS A 296 15.04 2.48 4.99
C HIS A 296 13.79 3.28 4.60
N ASP A 297 12.83 2.62 3.96
CA ASP A 297 11.50 3.14 3.59
C ASP A 297 10.45 2.85 4.67
N SER A 298 10.75 1.91 5.56
CA SER A 298 9.97 1.58 6.75
C SER A 298 10.90 0.97 7.79
N ASN A 299 10.57 1.07 9.08
CA ASN A 299 11.37 0.49 10.16
C ASN A 299 10.60 -0.41 11.13
N GLY A 300 9.31 -0.62 10.90
CA GLY A 300 8.58 -1.67 11.59
C GLY A 300 7.27 -2.04 10.93
N LEU A 301 6.83 -3.26 11.21
CA LEU A 301 5.47 -3.72 11.00
C LEU A 301 4.64 -3.37 12.25
N ALA A 302 3.55 -2.61 12.09
CA ALA A 302 2.54 -2.43 13.12
C ALA A 302 1.33 -3.33 12.83
N ILE A 303 0.70 -3.86 13.87
CA ILE A 303 -0.54 -4.63 13.79
C ILE A 303 -1.49 -4.14 14.88
N HIS A 304 -2.74 -3.84 14.51
CA HIS A 304 -3.85 -3.70 15.44
C HIS A 304 -4.70 -4.96 15.33
N ALA A 305 -4.49 -5.88 16.26
CA ALA A 305 -5.14 -7.19 16.27
C ALA A 305 -6.64 -7.07 16.60
N GLY A 306 -7.43 -8.09 16.25
CA GLY A 306 -8.88 -8.07 16.52
C GLY A 306 -9.25 -8.06 18.00
N ASN A 307 -8.33 -8.50 18.87
CA ASN A 307 -8.45 -8.43 20.33
C ASN A 307 -7.98 -7.09 20.94
N ASP A 308 -7.76 -6.07 20.10
CA ASP A 308 -7.25 -4.75 20.45
C ASP A 308 -5.79 -4.66 20.91
N GLU A 309 -5.03 -5.76 20.86
CA GLU A 309 -3.57 -5.69 21.05
C GLU A 309 -2.93 -4.92 19.89
N TRP A 310 -2.11 -3.91 20.22
CA TRP A 310 -1.17 -3.31 19.29
C TRP A 310 0.17 -4.03 19.37
N ILE A 311 0.73 -4.41 18.23
CA ILE A 311 2.02 -5.08 18.11
C ILE A 311 2.91 -4.24 17.21
N TRP A 312 4.16 -4.03 17.63
CA TRP A 312 5.20 -3.39 16.85
C TRP A 312 6.38 -4.33 16.67
N ARG A 313 6.68 -4.68 15.42
CA ARG A 313 7.80 -5.52 15.00
C ARG A 313 8.81 -4.66 14.23
N PRO A 314 9.86 -4.13 14.89
CA PRO A 314 10.95 -3.44 14.20
C PRO A 314 11.55 -4.33 13.12
N LEU A 315 11.87 -3.79 11.95
CA LEU A 315 12.39 -4.56 10.81
C LEU A 315 13.89 -4.84 10.94
N ASN A 316 14.32 -5.92 10.30
CA ASN A 316 15.72 -6.31 10.13
C ASN A 316 16.04 -6.51 8.64
N ASN A 317 17.32 -6.46 8.30
CA ASN A 317 17.91 -6.99 7.08
C ASN A 317 18.69 -8.27 7.45
N PRO A 318 18.02 -9.43 7.57
CA PRO A 318 18.64 -10.65 8.08
C PRO A 318 19.63 -11.24 7.08
N LYS A 319 20.56 -12.08 7.55
CA LYS A 319 21.51 -12.82 6.68
C LYS A 319 20.88 -13.99 5.91
N ARG A 320 19.64 -14.37 6.25
CA ARG A 320 18.84 -15.41 5.60
C ARG A 320 17.38 -14.97 5.54
N LEU A 321 16.62 -15.49 4.56
CA LEU A 321 15.18 -15.28 4.47
C LEU A 321 14.51 -15.57 5.82
N SER A 322 13.78 -14.58 6.34
CA SER A 322 13.04 -14.69 7.58
C SER A 322 11.55 -14.44 7.33
N ILE A 323 10.71 -15.25 7.96
CA ILE A 323 9.26 -15.14 7.90
C ILE A 323 8.77 -15.08 9.34
N SER A 324 8.17 -13.96 9.74
CA SER A 324 7.48 -13.81 11.01
C SER A 324 5.97 -13.88 10.78
N THR A 325 5.26 -14.61 11.63
CA THR A 325 3.83 -14.89 11.47
C THR A 325 3.08 -14.53 12.74
N TYR A 326 2.07 -13.67 12.63
CA TYR A 326 1.22 -13.24 13.73
C TYR A 326 -0.20 -13.74 13.50
N THR A 327 -0.58 -14.82 14.17
CA THR A 327 -1.96 -15.34 14.12
C THR A 327 -2.90 -14.36 14.80
N VAL A 328 -3.87 -13.84 14.05
CA VAL A 328 -4.91 -12.94 14.55
C VAL A 328 -6.25 -13.34 13.94
N GLU A 329 -7.34 -12.93 14.57
CA GLU A 329 -8.70 -13.08 14.03
C GLU A 329 -9.28 -11.69 13.85
N ASN A 330 -9.85 -11.40 12.68
CA ASN A 330 -10.40 -10.09 12.33
C ASN A 330 -9.43 -8.94 12.66
N PRO A 331 -8.21 -8.89 12.08
CA PRO A 331 -7.30 -7.77 12.31
C PRO A 331 -8.00 -6.45 12.00
N LYS A 332 -7.86 -5.44 12.85
CA LYS A 332 -8.40 -4.09 12.61
C LYS A 332 -7.51 -3.30 11.66
N GLY A 333 -6.21 -3.61 11.66
CA GLY A 333 -5.30 -3.14 10.64
C GLY A 333 -3.88 -3.65 10.82
N PHE A 334 -3.06 -3.42 9.80
CA PHE A 334 -1.62 -3.70 9.84
C PHE A 334 -0.91 -2.81 8.82
N GLY A 335 0.38 -2.55 9.00
CA GLY A 335 1.10 -1.66 8.11
C GLY A 335 2.61 -1.66 8.27
N LEU A 336 3.31 -1.19 7.24
CA LEU A 336 4.74 -0.91 7.30
C LEU A 336 4.91 0.59 7.58
N LEU A 337 5.44 0.92 8.75
CA LEU A 337 5.53 2.30 9.24
C LEU A 337 6.97 2.79 9.23
N GLN A 338 7.10 4.11 9.17
CA GLN A 338 8.34 4.88 9.20
C GLN A 338 8.34 5.80 10.43
N ARG A 339 8.64 5.25 11.62
CA ARG A 339 8.67 6.04 12.85
C ARG A 339 10.01 6.75 13.05
N GLY A 340 9.98 8.04 13.34
CA GLY A 340 11.19 8.87 13.52
C GLY A 340 11.63 9.53 12.22
N ARG A 341 11.05 10.69 11.94
CA ARG A 341 11.16 11.41 10.67
C ARG A 341 12.11 12.60 10.70
N GLU A 342 12.89 12.75 11.78
CA GLU A 342 13.88 13.82 11.84
C GLU A 342 14.92 13.58 10.73
N PHE A 343 15.19 14.59 9.89
CA PHE A 343 16.16 14.50 8.79
C PHE A 343 17.51 13.95 9.28
N SER A 344 17.91 14.29 10.51
CA SER A 344 19.15 13.82 11.13
C SER A 344 19.25 12.32 11.41
N ARG A 345 18.18 11.55 11.17
CA ARG A 345 18.25 10.09 11.19
C ARG A 345 18.71 9.51 9.86
N TYR A 346 18.66 10.28 8.79
CA TYR A 346 18.90 9.81 7.42
C TYR A 346 20.01 10.60 6.72
N GLU A 347 20.04 11.92 6.87
CA GLU A 347 21.05 12.84 6.30
C GLU A 347 21.16 12.83 4.76
N ASP A 348 20.24 12.16 4.05
CA ASP A 348 20.27 12.04 2.59
C ASP A 348 19.40 13.12 1.92
N LEU A 349 20.03 14.00 1.13
CA LEU A 349 19.35 15.10 0.44
C LEU A 349 18.64 14.71 -0.87
N ASP A 350 19.04 13.59 -1.48
CA ASP A 350 18.50 13.13 -2.76
C ASP A 350 17.31 12.21 -2.54
N ASP A 351 17.45 11.22 -1.67
CA ASP A 351 16.48 10.14 -1.47
C ASP A 351 15.38 10.46 -0.45
N ARG A 352 15.64 11.41 0.46
CA ARG A 352 14.68 11.95 1.45
C ARG A 352 13.82 10.88 2.14
N TYR A 353 14.48 9.85 2.69
CA TYR A 353 13.83 8.76 3.43
C TYR A 353 12.92 9.26 4.57
N ASP A 354 13.25 10.41 5.16
CA ASP A 354 12.47 11.12 6.18
C ASP A 354 11.06 11.52 5.72
N LEU A 355 10.88 11.69 4.40
CA LEU A 355 9.60 12.06 3.76
C LEU A 355 8.84 10.88 3.15
N ARG A 356 9.35 9.64 3.28
CA ARG A 356 8.69 8.46 2.70
C ARG A 356 7.49 8.02 3.57
N PRO A 357 6.32 7.71 2.99
CA PRO A 357 5.12 7.43 3.77
C PRO A 357 5.22 6.14 4.58
N SER A 358 4.55 6.12 5.72
CA SER A 358 4.00 4.90 6.31
C SER A 358 2.80 4.43 5.48
N GLY A 359 2.64 3.11 5.37
CA GLY A 359 1.54 2.46 4.67
C GLY A 359 0.73 1.62 5.64
N TRP A 360 -0.54 1.96 5.83
CA TRP A 360 -1.44 1.29 6.78
C TRP A 360 -2.68 0.73 6.10
N VAL A 361 -2.91 -0.57 6.26
CA VAL A 361 -4.14 -1.28 5.84
C VAL A 361 -5.12 -1.22 7.00
N GLU A 362 -6.22 -0.50 6.83
CA GLU A 362 -7.41 -0.54 7.67
C GLU A 362 -8.40 -1.55 7.05
N THR A 363 -8.71 -2.62 7.77
CA THR A 363 -9.64 -3.64 7.28
C THR A 363 -11.07 -3.14 7.34
N LYS A 364 -11.93 -3.62 6.43
CA LYS A 364 -13.37 -3.36 6.46
C LYS A 364 -14.14 -4.66 6.43
N GLY A 365 -14.95 -4.88 7.46
CA GLY A 365 -15.67 -6.13 7.69
C GLY A 365 -14.78 -7.21 8.32
N ASP A 366 -15.34 -8.41 8.44
CA ASP A 366 -14.70 -9.53 9.12
C ASP A 366 -13.79 -10.30 8.15
N TRP A 367 -12.49 -10.30 8.43
CA TRP A 367 -11.48 -11.01 7.63
C TRP A 367 -11.24 -12.45 8.12
N GLY A 368 -11.90 -12.86 9.20
CA GLY A 368 -11.84 -14.19 9.78
C GLY A 368 -10.48 -14.50 10.41
N LYS A 369 -10.19 -15.80 10.52
CA LYS A 369 -8.94 -16.32 11.08
C LYS A 369 -7.85 -16.38 10.02
N GLY A 370 -6.65 -16.03 10.43
CA GLY A 370 -5.50 -16.02 9.56
C GLY A 370 -4.28 -15.43 10.26
N LYS A 371 -3.34 -14.94 9.46
CA LYS A 371 -2.07 -14.43 9.94
C LYS A 371 -1.70 -13.14 9.23
N VAL A 372 -1.18 -12.17 9.97
CA VAL A 372 -0.34 -11.12 9.37
C VAL A 372 1.07 -11.69 9.27
N GLU A 373 1.60 -11.76 8.05
CA GLU A 373 2.96 -12.25 7.79
C GLU A 373 3.88 -11.10 7.42
N LEU A 374 5.11 -11.18 7.90
CA LEU A 374 6.23 -10.34 7.54
C LEU A 374 7.31 -11.22 6.91
N VAL A 375 7.77 -10.84 5.72
CA VAL A 375 8.88 -11.46 5.02
C VAL A 375 10.03 -10.47 4.96
N GLU A 376 11.19 -10.87 5.48
CA GLU A 376 12.44 -10.11 5.44
C GLU A 376 13.46 -10.89 4.61
N ILE A 377 13.85 -10.31 3.48
CA ILE A 377 14.77 -10.89 2.49
C ILE A 377 16.16 -10.27 2.71
N PRO A 378 17.25 -11.05 2.70
CA PRO A 378 18.60 -10.48 2.73
C PRO A 378 18.84 -9.60 1.51
N THR A 379 19.28 -8.36 1.71
CA THR A 379 19.68 -7.46 0.62
C THR A 379 21.05 -6.83 0.90
N PRO A 380 21.93 -6.72 -0.11
CA PRO A 380 23.20 -6.01 0.02
C PRO A 380 23.04 -4.49 -0.15
N ASP A 381 21.96 -4.01 -0.76
CA ASP A 381 21.75 -2.61 -1.14
C ASP A 381 20.27 -2.18 -1.10
N GLU A 382 20.06 -0.88 -1.23
CA GLU A 382 18.77 -0.18 -1.21
C GLU A 382 17.95 -0.23 -2.50
N THR A 383 18.53 -0.74 -3.58
CA THR A 383 17.87 -0.74 -4.88
C THR A 383 16.74 -1.76 -4.97
N ASN A 384 16.80 -2.79 -4.12
CA ASN A 384 15.84 -3.89 -4.07
C ASN A 384 14.98 -3.80 -2.80
N ALA A 385 13.66 -3.80 -2.99
CA ALA A 385 12.73 -3.95 -1.87
C ALA A 385 12.90 -5.34 -1.25
N ASN A 386 13.10 -5.38 0.06
CA ASN A 386 13.43 -6.60 0.80
C ASN A 386 12.46 -6.91 1.94
N ILE A 387 11.39 -6.12 2.07
CA ILE A 387 10.36 -6.26 3.11
C ILE A 387 9.01 -6.46 2.45
N VAL A 388 8.26 -7.49 2.87
CA VAL A 388 6.88 -7.71 2.42
C VAL A 388 5.99 -7.99 3.63
N ALA A 389 4.82 -7.35 3.70
CA ALA A 389 3.83 -7.64 4.71
C ALA A 389 2.44 -7.82 4.09
N PHE A 390 1.67 -8.81 4.54
CA PHE A 390 0.31 -9.07 4.05
C PHE A 390 -0.49 -9.88 5.06
N TRP A 391 -1.81 -9.92 4.85
CA TRP A 391 -2.71 -10.85 5.53
C TRP A 391 -2.83 -12.15 4.72
N THR A 392 -2.75 -13.30 5.38
CA THR A 392 -3.09 -14.60 4.77
C THR A 392 -4.22 -15.26 5.57
N PRO A 393 -5.34 -15.64 4.93
CA PRO A 393 -6.40 -16.36 5.62
C PRO A 393 -5.95 -17.80 5.93
N ASP A 394 -6.45 -18.37 7.03
CA ASP A 394 -6.15 -19.77 7.38
C ASP A 394 -6.86 -20.76 6.46
N THR A 395 -8.01 -20.36 5.92
CA THR A 395 -8.78 -21.16 4.94
C THR A 395 -8.84 -20.41 3.62
N ILE A 396 -8.36 -21.06 2.58
CA ILE A 396 -8.41 -20.56 1.21
C ILE A 396 -9.63 -21.20 0.53
N PRO A 397 -10.56 -20.42 -0.05
CA PRO A 397 -11.71 -20.96 -0.78
C PRO A 397 -11.31 -21.84 -1.96
N GLN A 398 -12.25 -22.66 -2.44
CA GLN A 398 -12.00 -23.52 -3.59
C GLN A 398 -11.84 -22.69 -4.89
N ALA A 399 -11.16 -23.25 -5.89
CA ALA A 399 -11.06 -22.62 -7.20
C ALA A 399 -12.46 -22.27 -7.75
N GLY A 400 -12.59 -21.06 -8.28
CA GLY A 400 -13.84 -20.49 -8.76
C GLY A 400 -14.74 -19.82 -7.72
N GLU A 401 -14.55 -20.08 -6.42
CA GLU A 401 -15.28 -19.37 -5.36
C GLU A 401 -14.72 -17.94 -5.20
N PRO A 402 -15.58 -16.91 -5.13
CA PRO A 402 -15.12 -15.53 -4.97
C PRO A 402 -14.63 -15.27 -3.55
N ILE A 403 -13.53 -14.52 -3.45
CA ILE A 403 -13.04 -13.88 -2.22
C ILE A 403 -13.36 -12.40 -2.34
N ASP A 404 -14.37 -11.93 -1.61
CA ASP A 404 -14.72 -10.51 -1.52
C ASP A 404 -13.88 -9.82 -0.44
N LEU A 405 -13.24 -8.71 -0.80
CA LEU A 405 -12.30 -7.97 0.04
C LEU A 405 -12.68 -6.51 0.08
N SER A 406 -12.61 -5.90 1.27
CA SER A 406 -12.68 -4.45 1.41
C SER A 406 -11.71 -3.96 2.47
N TYR A 407 -10.98 -2.90 2.15
CA TYR A 407 -10.02 -2.24 3.04
C TYR A 407 -9.76 -0.80 2.58
N ARG A 408 -9.10 -0.03 3.44
CA ARG A 408 -8.54 1.28 3.10
C ARG A 408 -7.04 1.26 3.34
N LEU A 409 -6.29 1.76 2.37
CA LEU A 409 -4.87 2.08 2.53
C LEU A 409 -4.73 3.54 2.92
N HIS A 410 -3.90 3.82 3.92
CA HIS A 410 -3.48 5.16 4.32
C HIS A 410 -1.99 5.32 4.03
N PHE A 411 -1.63 6.43 3.39
CA PHE A 411 -0.24 6.82 3.11
C PHE A 411 0.04 8.13 3.85
N THR A 412 0.73 8.01 4.98
CA THR A 412 0.81 9.08 6.00
C THR A 412 2.23 9.32 6.49
N MET A 413 2.47 10.53 7.01
CA MET A 413 3.63 10.87 7.84
C MET A 413 3.26 11.19 9.30
N ASP A 414 2.00 10.98 9.69
CA ASP A 414 1.48 11.16 11.03
C ASP A 414 1.18 9.78 11.66
N GLU A 415 2.24 9.00 11.92
CA GLU A 415 2.11 7.69 12.58
C GLU A 415 1.34 7.75 13.91
N PRO A 416 1.46 8.80 14.75
CA PRO A 416 0.64 8.97 15.95
C PRO A 416 -0.87 8.94 15.68
N ALA A 417 -1.35 9.50 14.56
CA ALA A 417 -2.77 9.51 14.22
C ALA A 417 -3.36 8.11 13.93
N LEU A 418 -2.52 7.11 13.68
CA LEU A 418 -2.94 5.71 13.52
C LEU A 418 -3.28 5.03 14.86
N HIS A 419 -2.83 5.58 16.00
CA HIS A 419 -2.94 4.95 17.31
C HIS A 419 -4.07 5.60 18.14
N SER A 420 -4.66 4.81 19.02
CA SER A 420 -5.49 5.36 20.10
C SER A 420 -4.63 6.21 21.05
N PRO A 421 -5.10 7.36 21.55
CA PRO A 421 -4.36 8.14 22.54
C PRO A 421 -4.11 7.38 23.85
N ASP A 422 -4.85 6.31 24.11
CA ASP A 422 -4.73 5.46 25.30
C ASP A 422 -3.59 4.43 25.22
N VAL A 423 -2.93 4.30 24.06
CA VAL A 423 -1.84 3.35 23.83
C VAL A 423 -0.60 4.12 23.38
N ALA A 424 0.49 3.97 24.12
CA ALA A 424 1.80 4.47 23.72
C ALA A 424 2.52 3.49 22.79
N TRP A 425 3.44 4.00 22.00
CA TRP A 425 4.16 3.26 20.97
C TRP A 425 5.67 3.37 21.14
N VAL A 426 6.40 2.47 20.51
CA VAL A 426 7.86 2.49 20.41
C VAL A 426 8.26 3.56 19.39
N GLN A 427 8.95 4.59 19.86
CA GLN A 427 9.49 5.66 19.00
C GLN A 427 10.81 5.24 18.35
N GLN A 428 11.62 4.43 19.03
CA GLN A 428 12.86 3.89 18.49
C GLN A 428 13.32 2.65 19.26
N THR A 429 14.03 1.78 18.55
CA THR A 429 14.81 0.67 19.13
C THR A 429 16.27 0.89 18.77
N ARG A 430 17.16 0.84 19.77
CA ARG A 430 18.62 0.95 19.56
C ARG A 430 19.29 -0.31 20.07
N LEU A 431 20.12 -0.90 19.22
CA LEU A 431 21.00 -2.01 19.57
C LEU A 431 22.28 -1.45 20.19
N SER A 432 22.77 -2.12 21.22
CA SER A 432 24.03 -1.78 21.86
C SER A 432 24.73 -3.05 22.33
N THR A 433 26.06 -3.01 22.37
CA THR A 433 26.82 -4.01 23.11
C THR A 433 26.41 -3.91 24.58
N GLY A 434 26.08 -5.04 25.19
CA GLY A 434 25.88 -5.10 26.62
C GLY A 434 27.20 -4.90 27.35
N ASP A 435 27.18 -4.04 28.36
CA ASP A 435 28.35 -3.71 29.15
C ASP A 435 28.01 -3.64 30.65
N VAL A 436 29.04 -3.70 31.48
CA VAL A 436 28.96 -3.42 32.92
C VAL A 436 29.91 -2.28 33.25
N LYS A 437 29.48 -1.39 34.15
CA LYS A 437 30.34 -0.34 34.69
C LYS A 437 31.22 -0.92 35.79
N GLN A 438 32.52 -0.93 35.56
CA GLN A 438 33.49 -1.40 36.55
C GLN A 438 33.64 -0.39 37.72
N PRO A 439 34.24 -0.79 38.86
CA PRO A 439 34.54 0.12 39.97
C PRO A 439 35.41 1.33 39.60
N ASN A 440 36.27 1.19 38.59
CA ASN A 440 37.07 2.28 38.01
C ASN A 440 36.28 3.18 37.04
N LEU A 441 34.96 3.00 36.97
CA LEU A 441 33.99 3.72 36.13
C LEU A 441 34.08 3.44 34.62
N VAL A 442 35.00 2.58 34.16
CA VAL A 442 35.13 2.17 32.76
C VAL A 442 34.08 1.11 32.42
N ARG A 443 33.47 1.22 31.24
CA ARG A 443 32.53 0.23 30.70
C ARG A 443 33.30 -0.93 30.07
N GLN A 444 32.94 -2.15 30.42
CA GLN A 444 33.50 -3.36 29.82
C GLN A 444 32.37 -4.20 29.22
N ALA A 445 32.52 -4.58 27.95
CA ALA A 445 31.62 -5.52 27.30
C ALA A 445 31.62 -6.86 28.04
N ASP A 446 30.45 -7.41 28.32
CA ASP A 446 30.29 -8.67 29.07
C ASP A 446 29.74 -9.82 28.22
N GLY A 447 29.77 -9.64 26.89
CA GLY A 447 29.27 -10.59 25.90
C GLY A 447 27.76 -10.66 25.78
N SER A 448 27.02 -9.78 26.47
CA SER A 448 25.57 -9.64 26.29
C SER A 448 25.23 -8.63 25.19
N THR A 449 23.98 -8.66 24.74
CA THR A 449 23.39 -7.72 23.80
C THR A 449 22.35 -6.89 24.53
N ALA A 450 22.33 -5.58 24.31
CA ALA A 450 21.38 -4.66 24.93
C ALA A 450 20.46 -4.00 23.89
N PHE A 451 19.19 -3.87 24.26
CA PHE A 451 18.17 -3.13 23.53
C PHE A 451 17.72 -1.94 24.37
N ILE A 452 17.80 -0.76 23.78
CA ILE A 452 17.26 0.47 24.34
C ILE A 452 16.01 0.84 23.56
N ILE A 453 14.86 0.74 24.22
CA ILE A 453 13.54 0.88 23.61
C ILE A 453 12.87 2.09 24.25
N ASP A 454 12.60 3.13 23.46
CA ASP A 454 11.91 4.33 23.93
C ASP A 454 10.43 4.25 23.56
N PHE A 455 9.57 4.30 24.57
CA PHE A 455 8.13 4.37 24.42
C PHE A 455 7.63 5.80 24.63
N GLU A 456 6.76 6.26 23.74
CA GLU A 456 6.14 7.58 23.77
C GLU A 456 4.65 7.49 23.41
N GLY A 457 3.86 8.41 23.93
CA GLY A 457 2.44 8.51 23.58
C GLY A 457 1.67 9.36 24.58
N PRO A 458 0.43 9.77 24.26
CA PRO A 458 -0.35 10.64 25.14
C PRO A 458 -0.58 10.04 26.53
N VAL A 459 -0.90 8.74 26.60
CA VAL A 459 -1.08 8.03 27.88
C VAL A 459 0.14 8.12 28.79
N LEU A 460 1.36 7.98 28.25
CA LEU A 460 2.60 8.11 29.03
C LEU A 460 2.89 9.57 29.39
N LYS A 461 2.73 10.51 28.46
CA LYS A 461 2.99 11.94 28.70
C LYS A 461 2.15 12.53 29.84
N ASN A 462 1.00 11.93 30.13
CA ASN A 462 0.08 12.35 31.20
C ASN A 462 0.41 11.72 32.55
N LEU A 463 1.32 10.75 32.62
CA LEU A 463 1.75 10.15 33.89
C LEU A 463 2.81 11.04 34.57
N PRO A 464 2.80 11.12 35.91
CA PRO A 464 3.88 11.76 36.64
C PRO A 464 5.19 10.94 36.48
N GLU A 465 6.34 11.61 36.60
CA GLU A 465 7.66 10.94 36.57
C GLU A 465 7.77 9.81 37.63
N SER A 466 7.07 9.94 38.75
CA SER A 466 7.03 8.96 39.84
C SER A 466 6.09 7.77 39.59
N ALA A 467 5.42 7.69 38.44
CA ALA A 467 4.52 6.60 38.10
C ALA A 467 5.25 5.25 38.12
N GLN A 468 4.59 4.23 38.66
CA GLN A 468 5.17 2.90 38.83
C GLN A 468 4.97 2.07 37.56
N VAL A 469 5.62 2.51 36.48
CA VAL A 469 5.60 1.81 35.20
C VAL A 469 6.57 0.63 35.24
N ALA A 470 6.03 -0.57 35.02
CA ALA A 470 6.78 -1.81 34.93
C ALA A 470 6.75 -2.37 33.51
N SER A 471 7.67 -3.27 33.20
CA SER A 471 7.69 -4.00 31.93
C SER A 471 7.20 -5.43 32.11
N GLN A 472 6.44 -5.91 31.13
CA GLN A 472 6.12 -7.32 30.96
C GLN A 472 6.98 -7.85 29.81
N VAL A 473 7.91 -8.76 30.10
CA VAL A 473 8.91 -9.24 29.13
C VAL A 473 8.83 -10.75 29.01
N SER A 474 8.85 -11.25 27.78
CA SER A 474 9.01 -12.68 27.49
C SER A 474 10.04 -12.89 26.39
N LEU A 475 10.76 -14.00 26.44
CA LEU A 475 11.72 -14.40 25.41
C LEU A 475 11.63 -15.90 25.18
N ASN A 476 12.05 -16.36 23.99
CA ASN A 476 12.20 -17.79 23.72
C ASN A 476 13.42 -18.39 24.46
N ASP A 477 13.51 -19.72 24.47
CA ASP A 477 14.53 -20.45 25.23
C ASP A 477 15.99 -20.15 24.83
N ASN A 478 16.21 -19.51 23.68
CA ASN A 478 17.53 -19.19 23.16
C ASN A 478 18.14 -17.90 23.77
N GLY A 479 17.37 -17.13 24.52
CA GLY A 479 17.85 -15.97 25.27
C GLY A 479 17.93 -16.23 26.78
N ASP A 480 18.81 -15.52 27.46
CA ASP A 480 18.80 -15.35 28.93
C ASP A 480 18.73 -13.86 29.25
N LEU A 481 17.66 -13.42 29.92
CA LEU A 481 17.48 -12.03 30.34
C LEU A 481 18.33 -11.72 31.57
N ILE A 482 19.25 -10.76 31.44
CA ILE A 482 20.21 -10.36 32.48
C ILE A 482 19.78 -9.05 33.13
N GLU A 483 19.18 -8.16 32.35
CA GLU A 483 18.70 -6.86 32.83
C GLU A 483 17.34 -6.54 32.24
N ASN A 484 16.46 -6.05 33.09
CA ASN A 484 15.19 -5.47 32.74
C ASN A 484 15.02 -4.18 33.56
N ASN A 485 15.28 -3.04 32.93
CA ASN A 485 15.22 -1.74 33.59
C ASN A 485 14.30 -0.77 32.83
N VAL A 486 13.27 -0.29 33.51
CA VAL A 486 12.37 0.76 33.01
C VAL A 486 12.69 2.05 33.76
N ARG A 487 12.80 3.15 33.01
CA ARG A 487 13.03 4.48 33.59
C ARG A 487 12.28 5.56 32.82
N TYR A 488 11.82 6.58 33.53
CA TYR A 488 11.30 7.79 32.90
C TYR A 488 12.38 8.48 32.05
N ASN A 489 11.98 9.00 30.90
CA ASN A 489 12.83 9.80 30.03
C ASN A 489 12.34 11.26 30.04
N PRO A 490 13.00 12.17 30.77
CA PRO A 490 12.54 13.56 30.92
C PRO A 490 12.62 14.37 29.63
N VAL A 491 13.41 13.93 28.63
CA VAL A 491 13.56 14.62 27.35
C VAL A 491 12.33 14.38 26.47
N THR A 492 11.88 13.13 26.38
CA THR A 492 10.75 12.74 25.53
C THR A 492 9.41 12.76 26.28
N LYS A 493 9.46 12.81 27.61
CA LYS A 493 8.32 12.61 28.52
C LYS A 493 7.65 11.25 28.33
N GLY A 494 8.46 10.26 27.93
CA GLY A 494 8.08 8.85 27.80
C GLY A 494 8.86 7.96 28.77
N TRP A 495 8.87 6.65 28.51
CA TRP A 495 9.61 5.68 29.30
C TRP A 495 10.60 4.91 28.42
N ARG A 496 11.81 4.71 28.94
CA ARG A 496 12.85 3.91 28.31
C ARG A 496 12.92 2.56 28.99
N LEU A 497 12.75 1.50 28.21
CA LEU A 497 13.05 0.13 28.59
C LEU A 497 14.47 -0.22 28.11
N THR A 498 15.28 -0.75 29.01
CA THR A 498 16.58 -1.35 28.74
C THR A 498 16.48 -2.84 29.01
N LEU A 499 16.64 -3.65 27.95
CA LEU A 499 16.77 -5.10 28.06
C LEU A 499 18.20 -5.49 27.75
N ARG A 500 18.81 -6.33 28.57
CA ARG A 500 20.14 -6.91 28.29
C ARG A 500 20.05 -8.42 28.38
N LEU A 501 20.51 -9.12 27.36
CA LEU A 501 20.38 -10.58 27.27
C LEU A 501 21.65 -11.25 26.74
N LYS A 502 21.86 -12.50 27.12
CA LYS A 502 22.83 -13.39 26.47
C LYS A 502 22.11 -14.31 25.48
N VAL A 503 22.72 -14.51 24.33
CA VAL A 503 22.26 -15.47 23.32
C VAL A 503 22.99 -16.79 23.56
N LYS A 504 22.25 -17.90 23.70
CA LYS A 504 22.84 -19.23 23.97
C LYS A 504 23.46 -19.82 22.71
N ASP A 505 22.74 -19.75 21.60
CA ASP A 505 23.15 -20.26 20.29
C ASP A 505 22.94 -19.18 19.24
N ALA A 506 24.04 -18.56 18.81
CA ALA A 506 24.02 -17.49 17.81
C ALA A 506 23.49 -17.95 16.45
N THR A 507 23.43 -19.25 16.16
CA THR A 507 22.91 -19.78 14.89
C THR A 507 21.39 -19.84 14.83
N LYS A 508 20.71 -19.52 15.94
CA LYS A 508 19.25 -19.48 16.07
C LYS A 508 18.79 -18.07 16.43
N PRO A 509 17.56 -17.68 16.02
CA PRO A 509 17.01 -16.39 16.39
C PRO A 509 16.67 -16.33 17.89
N VAL A 510 16.61 -15.11 18.44
CA VAL A 510 16.00 -14.83 19.75
C VAL A 510 14.76 -13.96 19.51
N GLU A 511 13.60 -14.46 19.92
CA GLU A 511 12.35 -13.71 19.88
C GLU A 511 12.06 -13.12 21.25
N ILE A 512 11.71 -11.84 21.28
CA ILE A 512 11.53 -11.07 22.51
C ILE A 512 10.24 -10.29 22.37
N ARG A 513 9.40 -10.30 23.41
CA ARG A 513 8.24 -9.42 23.53
C ARG A 513 8.38 -8.58 24.79
N ALA A 514 8.02 -7.30 24.68
CA ALA A 514 7.96 -6.40 25.82
C ALA A 514 6.82 -5.39 25.68
N ALA A 515 6.09 -5.15 26.77
CA ALA A 515 5.13 -4.05 26.88
C ALA A 515 5.30 -3.35 28.23
N LEU A 516 4.91 -2.08 28.32
CA LEU A 516 4.87 -1.35 29.59
C LEU A 516 3.46 -1.36 30.17
N ALA A 517 3.36 -1.49 31.48
CA ALA A 517 2.11 -1.52 32.22
C ALA A 517 2.22 -0.74 33.53
N GLU A 518 1.08 -0.27 34.04
CA GLU A 518 0.92 0.22 35.41
C GLU A 518 -0.11 -0.67 36.11
N GLY A 519 0.36 -1.51 37.04
CA GLY A 519 -0.46 -2.61 37.57
C GLY A 519 -0.89 -3.57 36.46
N ASP A 520 -2.19 -3.83 36.37
CA ASP A 520 -2.79 -4.70 35.35
C ASP A 520 -3.12 -3.97 34.04
N LYS A 521 -2.94 -2.65 33.98
CA LYS A 521 -3.24 -1.85 32.78
C LYS A 521 -2.01 -1.78 31.88
N THR A 522 -2.07 -2.45 30.73
CA THR A 522 -1.10 -2.24 29.65
C THR A 522 -1.22 -0.81 29.11
N LEU A 523 -0.08 -0.10 29.03
CA LEU A 523 0.02 1.30 28.61
C LEU A 523 0.57 1.45 27.20
N THR A 524 1.22 0.43 26.65
CA THR A 524 1.89 0.49 25.35
C THR A 524 1.44 -0.63 24.42
N GLU A 525 1.74 -0.48 23.14
CA GLU A 525 1.85 -1.63 22.25
C GLU A 525 2.90 -2.63 22.76
N THR A 526 2.80 -3.86 22.27
CA THR A 526 3.80 -4.91 22.47
C THR A 526 4.93 -4.74 21.45
N TRP A 527 6.12 -4.35 21.91
CA TRP A 527 7.36 -4.47 21.15
C TRP A 527 7.69 -5.95 20.97
N SER A 528 7.57 -6.45 19.74
CA SER A 528 7.87 -7.83 19.35
C SER A 528 9.13 -7.82 18.49
N TYR A 529 10.28 -8.14 19.04
CA TYR A 529 11.55 -8.13 18.32
C TYR A 529 12.05 -9.52 18.00
N GLN A 530 12.72 -9.66 16.86
CA GLN A 530 13.50 -10.84 16.53
C GLN A 530 14.95 -10.40 16.33
N LEU A 531 15.86 -10.89 17.16
CA LEU A 531 17.29 -10.84 16.87
C LEU A 531 17.58 -11.96 15.86
N PRO A 532 17.96 -11.64 14.61
CA PRO A 532 18.16 -12.66 13.58
C PRO A 532 19.24 -13.67 13.94
N ALA A 533 19.15 -14.86 13.34
CA ALA A 533 20.21 -15.85 13.44
C ALA A 533 21.50 -15.36 12.78
N ASN A 534 22.62 -15.59 13.46
CA ASN A 534 23.97 -15.19 13.08
C ASN A 534 24.17 -13.67 13.01
N GLU A 535 23.37 -12.88 13.74
CA GLU A 535 23.48 -11.43 13.73
C GLU A 535 24.82 -10.94 14.32
#